data_AF-A0A7J7H2X7-F1
#
_entry.id   AF-A0A7J7H2X7-F1
#
_cell.length_a   1.000
_cell.length_b   1.000
_cell.length_c   1.000
_cell.angle_alpha   90.00
_cell.angle_beta   90.00
_cell.angle_gamma   90.00
#
_symmetry.space_group_name_H-M   'P 1'
#
loop_
_entity.id
_entity.type
_entity.pdbx_description
1 polymer ?
#
loop_
_entity_poly.entity_id
_entity_poly.type
_entity_poly.pdbx_seq_one_letter_code
_entity_poly.pdbx_strand_id
1 'polypeptide(L)'
;MVAKRPLMCLKECLRQTAHARKIRLTDLSLMGNEEVLTYKDIVLRRTDLDILEGPCYLNDQTIGFYFTYLSSLFTSQDVLLSPPSVSFWLANYQDVESAKDFVKPLKLSGKELEVFTVTIMMILVDTNTFAHHDSMEGVNNFHAMKLYEAVKGFMGSDAEASSLTSSSSMNLSKKCHTLQQMNGYDCGLYISITFASKYKGKDDNWFSAVEEHVDASLEMKMRNEVISLIEDLRVES
;
A
#
# COMPACT_ATOMS: atom_id res chain seq x y z
N MET A 1 -17.17 32.12 -10.03
CA MET A 1 -16.55 31.25 -11.06
C MET A 1 -15.16 30.89 -10.56
N VAL A 2 -15.06 29.78 -9.84
CA VAL A 2 -13.77 29.28 -9.31
C VAL A 2 -13.30 28.22 -10.28
N ALA A 3 -12.09 28.39 -10.80
CA ALA A 3 -11.49 27.52 -11.80
C ALA A 3 -11.37 26.08 -11.25
N LYS A 4 -11.95 25.13 -12.00
CA LYS A 4 -11.76 23.68 -11.84
C LYS A 4 -10.27 23.38 -12.04
N ARG A 5 -9.59 22.83 -11.03
CA ARG A 5 -8.27 22.22 -11.20
C ARG A 5 -8.48 20.72 -11.44
N PRO A 6 -8.01 20.16 -12.56
CA PRO A 6 -8.08 18.72 -12.81
C PRO A 6 -7.18 18.01 -11.79
N LEU A 7 -7.64 16.87 -11.29
CA LEU A 7 -6.86 16.00 -10.41
C LEU A 7 -5.58 15.62 -11.16
N MET A 8 -4.47 16.16 -10.66
CA MET A 8 -3.15 16.02 -11.23
C MET A 8 -2.69 14.55 -11.17
N CYS A 9 -2.17 14.05 -12.30
CA CYS A 9 -1.39 12.81 -12.45
C CYS A 9 -0.46 12.60 -11.25
N LEU A 10 -0.25 11.36 -10.81
CA LEU A 10 0.57 10.96 -9.64
C LEU A 10 1.93 11.68 -9.61
N LYS A 11 2.47 12.06 -10.78
CA LYS A 11 3.61 12.98 -10.97
C LYS A 11 3.55 14.28 -10.16
N GLU A 12 2.40 14.87 -9.90
CA GLU A 12 2.32 16.08 -9.08
C GLU A 12 2.27 15.82 -7.57
N CYS A 13 2.06 14.55 -7.17
CA CYS A 13 2.40 14.10 -5.82
C CYS A 13 3.93 14.01 -5.63
N LEU A 14 4.70 13.92 -6.71
CA LEU A 14 6.14 13.63 -6.73
C LEU A 14 7.00 14.82 -7.14
N ARG A 15 6.42 15.98 -7.49
CA ARG A 15 7.19 17.17 -7.88
C ARG A 15 7.64 17.99 -6.68
N GLN A 16 8.68 17.52 -5.98
CA GLN A 16 9.74 18.36 -5.42
C GLN A 16 11.10 17.66 -5.43
N THR A 17 11.62 17.28 -6.61
CA THR A 17 13.05 17.26 -7.01
C THR A 17 13.13 16.90 -8.50
N ALA A 18 14.26 17.19 -9.14
CA ALA A 18 14.33 17.77 -10.48
C ALA A 18 15.00 16.90 -11.56
N HIS A 19 14.65 17.26 -12.80
CA HIS A 19 15.41 17.17 -14.05
C HIS A 19 15.43 15.86 -14.86
N ALA A 20 14.67 15.90 -15.96
CA ALA A 20 14.67 14.93 -17.04
C ALA A 20 16.03 14.75 -17.73
N ARG A 21 16.35 13.50 -18.11
CA ARG A 21 17.15 13.19 -19.30
C ARG A 21 16.91 11.77 -19.83
N LYS A 22 17.11 11.64 -21.14
CA LYS A 22 16.78 10.52 -22.03
C LYS A 22 18.01 9.67 -22.30
N ILE A 23 18.01 8.35 -22.05
CA ILE A 23 19.05 7.42 -22.57
C ILE A 23 18.44 6.07 -22.99
N ARG A 24 19.07 5.47 -24.01
CA ARG A 24 18.66 4.34 -24.86
C ARG A 24 18.71 2.99 -24.15
N LEU A 25 17.74 2.14 -24.49
CA LEU A 25 17.75 0.69 -24.30
C LEU A 25 18.74 0.03 -25.26
N THR A 26 19.82 -0.53 -24.72
CA THR A 26 20.56 -1.68 -25.28
C THR A 26 21.26 -2.38 -24.12
N ASP A 27 20.82 -3.57 -23.74
CA ASP A 27 21.48 -4.82 -24.15
C ASP A 27 20.69 -6.02 -23.61
N LEU A 28 20.31 -6.94 -24.49
CA LEU A 28 19.80 -8.26 -24.08
C LEU A 28 21.02 -9.09 -23.67
N SER A 29 21.29 -9.17 -22.37
CA SER A 29 22.32 -10.07 -21.84
C SER A 29 21.69 -11.04 -20.82
N LEU A 30 21.73 -12.33 -21.19
CA LEU A 30 21.68 -13.53 -20.35
C LEU A 30 21.14 -13.36 -18.91
N MET A 31 19.85 -13.69 -18.78
CA MET A 31 18.97 -13.81 -17.60
C MET A 31 19.63 -14.24 -16.27
N GLY A 32 20.42 -13.35 -15.67
CA GLY A 32 20.64 -13.32 -14.22
C GLY A 32 19.53 -12.51 -13.57
N ASN A 33 19.01 -12.95 -12.42
CA ASN A 33 18.14 -12.11 -11.60
C ASN A 33 18.96 -11.04 -10.86
N GLU A 34 19.59 -10.17 -11.64
CA GLU A 34 20.50 -9.14 -11.15
C GLU A 34 19.80 -8.12 -10.28
N GLU A 35 20.54 -7.56 -9.34
CA GLU A 35 20.06 -6.45 -8.53
C GLU A 35 19.87 -5.21 -9.41
N VAL A 36 18.70 -4.62 -9.28
CA VAL A 36 18.26 -3.46 -10.05
C VAL A 36 18.44 -2.21 -9.21
N LEU A 37 17.95 -2.22 -7.97
CA LEU A 37 17.93 -1.09 -7.05
C LEU A 37 17.93 -1.62 -5.63
N THR A 38 18.78 -1.07 -4.77
CA THR A 38 18.64 -1.19 -3.33
C THR A 38 18.11 0.13 -2.78
N TYR A 39 16.88 0.11 -2.24
CA TYR A 39 16.24 1.26 -1.61
C TYR A 39 15.95 0.95 -0.15
N LYS A 40 16.72 1.56 0.75
CA LYS A 40 16.76 1.22 2.18
C LYS A 40 17.05 -0.26 2.39
N ASP A 41 16.11 -1.02 2.94
CA ASP A 41 16.18 -2.45 3.22
C ASP A 41 15.55 -3.31 2.10
N ILE A 42 15.00 -2.71 1.04
CA ILE A 42 14.40 -3.42 -0.08
C ILE A 42 15.39 -3.52 -1.24
N VAL A 43 15.61 -4.75 -1.70
CA VAL A 43 16.38 -5.05 -2.91
C VAL A 43 15.40 -5.46 -4.02
N LEU A 44 15.33 -4.65 -5.07
CA LEU A 44 14.64 -4.98 -6.31
C LEU A 44 15.62 -5.63 -7.28
N ARG A 45 15.13 -6.61 -8.02
CA ARG A 45 15.87 -7.33 -9.06
C ARG A 45 15.19 -7.23 -10.41
N ARG A 46 15.87 -7.69 -11.47
CA ARG A 46 15.34 -7.61 -12.83
C ARG A 46 13.97 -8.27 -12.97
N THR A 47 13.76 -9.41 -12.30
CA THR A 47 12.45 -10.09 -12.33
C THR A 47 11.32 -9.27 -11.71
N ASP A 48 11.63 -8.39 -10.75
CA ASP A 48 10.63 -7.52 -10.11
C ASP A 48 10.18 -6.40 -11.08
N LEU A 49 11.07 -5.95 -11.96
CA LEU A 49 10.76 -4.98 -13.02
C LEU A 49 9.97 -5.62 -14.14
N ASP A 50 10.33 -6.84 -14.55
CA ASP A 50 9.61 -7.55 -15.61
C ASP A 50 8.13 -7.77 -15.22
N ILE A 51 7.83 -7.95 -13.92
CA ILE A 51 6.45 -8.01 -13.39
C ILE A 51 5.69 -6.70 -13.60
N LEU A 52 6.37 -5.55 -13.48
CA LEU A 52 5.75 -4.24 -13.67
C LEU A 52 5.45 -3.96 -15.15
N GLU A 53 6.30 -4.44 -16.06
CA GLU A 53 6.15 -4.29 -17.52
C GLU A 53 5.02 -5.16 -18.10
N GLY A 54 4.69 -6.28 -17.45
CA GLY A 54 3.71 -7.26 -17.92
C GLY A 54 2.36 -7.26 -17.19
N PRO A 55 1.36 -8.00 -17.70
CA PRO A 55 0.09 -8.24 -17.01
C PRO A 55 0.24 -9.28 -15.88
N CYS A 56 1.13 -8.98 -14.93
CA CYS A 56 1.53 -9.90 -13.86
C CYS A 56 1.14 -9.34 -12.49
N TYR A 57 0.78 -10.22 -11.55
CA TYR A 57 0.57 -9.80 -10.17
C TYR A 57 1.84 -9.16 -9.61
N LEU A 58 1.69 -8.02 -8.95
CA LEU A 58 2.79 -7.44 -8.17
C LEU A 58 3.18 -8.42 -7.06
N ASN A 59 4.48 -8.58 -6.86
CA ASN A 59 4.99 -9.39 -5.77
C ASN A 59 5.23 -8.54 -4.51
N ASP A 60 5.55 -9.23 -3.42
CA ASP A 60 5.78 -8.60 -2.12
C ASP A 60 6.94 -7.60 -2.14
N GLN A 61 7.98 -7.84 -2.94
CA GLN A 61 9.14 -6.95 -3.06
C GLN A 61 8.75 -5.61 -3.71
N THR A 62 7.99 -5.65 -4.81
CA THR A 62 7.53 -4.45 -5.52
C THR A 62 6.57 -3.64 -4.66
N ILE A 63 5.62 -4.29 -3.97
CA ILE A 63 4.69 -3.61 -3.05
C ILE A 63 5.47 -3.03 -1.86
N GLY A 64 6.38 -3.81 -1.26
CA GLY A 64 7.22 -3.40 -0.14
C GLY A 64 8.11 -2.20 -0.48
N PHE A 65 8.74 -2.20 -1.67
CA PHE A 65 9.48 -1.05 -2.18
C PHE A 65 8.60 0.20 -2.23
N TYR A 66 7.43 0.09 -2.87
CA TYR A 66 6.57 1.25 -3.07
C TYR A 66 6.02 1.80 -1.75
N PHE A 67 5.67 0.92 -0.81
CA PHE A 67 5.30 1.30 0.56
C PHE A 67 6.44 2.00 1.29
N THR A 68 7.65 1.45 1.20
CA THR A 68 8.85 2.04 1.81
C THR A 68 9.17 3.42 1.26
N TYR A 69 8.93 3.62 -0.04
CA TYR A 69 9.01 4.90 -0.72
C TYR A 69 7.93 5.86 -0.23
N LEU A 70 6.66 5.46 -0.27
CA LEU A 70 5.56 6.30 0.20
C LEU A 70 5.75 6.72 1.66
N SER A 71 6.09 5.79 2.55
CA SER A 71 6.41 6.09 3.95
C SER A 71 7.57 7.07 4.11
N SER A 72 8.49 7.16 3.15
CA SER A 72 9.56 8.17 3.18
C SER A 72 9.09 9.58 2.83
N LEU A 73 7.95 9.72 2.14
CA LEU A 73 7.36 11.01 1.79
C LEU A 73 6.60 11.66 2.95
N PHE A 74 6.22 10.87 3.96
CA PHE A 74 5.51 11.36 5.14
C PHE A 74 6.48 11.49 6.31
N THR A 75 6.52 12.68 6.90
CA THR A 75 7.33 12.97 8.11
C THR A 75 6.64 12.57 9.41
N SER A 76 5.33 12.30 9.33
CA SER A 76 4.50 11.92 10.48
C SER A 76 4.69 10.43 10.79
N GLN A 77 4.91 10.12 12.07
CA GLN A 77 4.91 8.74 12.57
C GLN A 77 3.50 8.17 12.69
N ASP A 78 2.47 8.91 12.27
CA ASP A 78 1.06 8.57 12.49
C ASP A 78 0.52 7.67 11.37
N VAL A 79 1.33 7.40 10.34
CA VAL A 79 0.98 6.46 9.27
C VAL A 79 1.91 5.25 9.26
N LEU A 80 1.33 4.06 9.17
CA LEU A 80 2.06 2.81 8.97
C LEU A 80 1.62 2.14 7.67
N LEU A 81 2.57 1.90 6.75
CA LEU A 81 2.36 1.06 5.57
C LEU A 81 3.06 -0.27 5.79
N SER A 82 2.30 -1.31 6.15
CA SER A 82 2.87 -2.64 6.44
C SER A 82 3.08 -3.43 5.15
N PRO A 83 4.32 -3.89 4.85
CA PRO A 83 4.56 -4.76 3.71
C PRO A 83 3.70 -6.04 3.73
N PRO A 84 3.49 -6.70 2.58
CA PRO A 84 2.71 -7.94 2.52
C PRO A 84 3.21 -9.04 3.45
N SER A 85 4.52 -9.18 3.60
CA SER A 85 5.13 -10.14 4.50
C SER A 85 4.74 -9.92 5.98
N VAL A 86 4.74 -8.66 6.44
CA VAL A 86 4.33 -8.28 7.80
C VAL A 86 2.85 -8.55 8.01
N SER A 87 2.02 -8.15 7.03
CA SER A 87 0.57 -8.34 7.09
C SER A 87 0.19 -9.82 7.09
N PHE A 88 0.86 -10.64 6.26
CA PHE A 88 0.68 -12.09 6.23
C PHE A 88 1.07 -12.72 7.57
N TRP A 89 2.21 -12.32 8.14
CA TRP A 89 2.65 -12.83 9.43
C TRP A 89 1.64 -12.50 10.54
N LEU A 90 1.16 -11.25 10.59
CA LEU A 90 0.14 -10.81 11.55
C LEU A 90 -1.15 -11.63 11.44
N ALA A 91 -1.59 -11.95 10.22
CA ALA A 91 -2.80 -12.75 10.02
C ALA A 91 -2.63 -14.24 10.38
N ASN A 92 -1.40 -14.74 10.58
CA ASN A 92 -1.12 -16.17 10.67
C ASN A 92 -0.28 -16.60 11.89
N TYR A 93 0.10 -15.69 12.78
CA TYR A 93 0.81 -16.08 14.00
C TYR A 93 -0.06 -17.02 14.86
N GLN A 94 0.58 -17.95 15.56
CA GLN A 94 -0.11 -18.96 16.38
C GLN A 94 -0.05 -18.67 17.88
N ASP A 95 0.99 -17.95 18.33
CA ASP A 95 1.19 -17.63 19.74
C ASP A 95 1.15 -16.12 19.97
N VAL A 96 0.18 -15.68 20.78
CA VAL A 96 -0.05 -14.27 21.06
C VAL A 96 1.05 -13.66 21.92
N GLU A 97 1.70 -14.45 22.79
CA GLU A 97 2.82 -13.94 23.59
C GLU A 97 4.03 -13.65 22.70
N SER A 98 4.36 -14.56 21.77
CA SER A 98 5.37 -14.28 20.73
C SER A 98 4.99 -13.10 19.82
N ALA A 99 3.69 -12.85 19.62
CA ALA A 99 3.21 -11.75 18.80
C ALA A 99 3.50 -10.38 19.42
N LYS A 100 3.39 -10.25 20.75
CA LYS A 100 3.60 -8.97 21.44
C LYS A 100 4.96 -8.36 21.14
N ASP A 101 6.03 -9.16 21.17
CA ASP A 101 7.39 -8.66 20.95
C ASP A 101 7.61 -8.19 19.50
N PHE A 102 6.90 -8.77 18.53
CA PHE A 102 6.97 -8.37 17.12
C PHE A 102 6.03 -7.19 16.79
N VAL A 103 4.85 -7.13 17.41
CA VAL A 103 3.87 -6.06 17.19
C VAL A 103 4.26 -4.77 17.91
N LYS A 104 4.87 -4.87 19.10
CA LYS A 104 5.25 -3.71 19.93
C LYS A 104 6.12 -2.68 19.17
N PRO A 105 7.14 -3.07 18.39
CA PRO A 105 7.89 -2.14 17.54
C PRO A 105 7.06 -1.39 16.50
N LEU A 106 5.95 -1.97 16.03
CA LEU A 106 5.07 -1.33 15.03
C LEU A 106 4.32 -0.13 15.60
N LYS A 107 4.17 -0.05 16.94
CA LYS A 107 3.45 1.01 17.65
C LYS A 107 2.08 1.27 17.01
N LEU A 108 1.31 0.20 16.82
CA LEU A 108 -0.04 0.27 16.23
C LEU A 108 -0.94 1.18 17.09
N SER A 109 -0.80 1.10 18.41
CA SER A 109 -1.43 2.08 19.30
C SER A 109 -0.86 3.48 19.05
N GLY A 110 -1.74 4.40 18.64
CA GLY A 110 -1.39 5.80 18.41
C GLY A 110 -1.06 6.17 16.96
N LYS A 111 -1.25 5.28 15.99
CA LYS A 111 -1.29 5.69 14.57
C LYS A 111 -2.66 6.30 14.26
N GLU A 112 -2.66 7.28 13.37
CA GLU A 112 -3.88 7.81 12.75
C GLU A 112 -4.36 6.89 11.62
N LEU A 113 -3.42 6.26 10.91
CA LEU A 113 -3.72 5.42 9.75
C LEU A 113 -2.75 4.25 9.61
N GLU A 114 -3.25 3.03 9.61
CA GLU A 114 -2.47 1.84 9.26
C GLU A 114 -3.01 1.17 8.01
N VAL A 115 -2.10 0.77 7.14
CA VAL A 115 -2.40 0.01 5.93
C VAL A 115 -1.76 -1.35 6.05
N PHE A 116 -2.59 -2.37 5.89
CA PHE A 116 -2.16 -3.75 5.73
C PHE A 116 -2.53 -4.24 4.34
N THR A 117 -1.78 -5.22 3.84
CA THR A 117 -2.03 -5.84 2.53
C THR A 117 -2.25 -7.33 2.71
N VAL A 118 -3.31 -7.88 2.11
CA VAL A 118 -3.61 -9.30 2.26
C VAL A 118 -3.76 -9.94 0.90
N THR A 119 -2.66 -10.52 0.40
CA THR A 119 -2.48 -11.40 -0.77
C THR A 119 -3.06 -10.98 -2.14
N ILE A 120 -4.04 -10.07 -2.19
CA ILE A 120 -4.70 -9.43 -3.35
C ILE A 120 -5.55 -8.21 -2.91
N MET A 121 -5.32 -7.63 -1.71
CA MET A 121 -6.24 -6.67 -1.09
C MET A 121 -5.52 -5.60 -0.29
N MET A 122 -6.22 -4.50 -0.02
CA MET A 122 -5.87 -3.50 0.99
C MET A 122 -6.83 -3.55 2.16
N ILE A 123 -6.28 -3.56 3.36
CA ILE A 123 -7.02 -3.31 4.58
C ILE A 123 -6.51 -2.00 5.13
N LEU A 124 -7.44 -1.07 5.30
CA LEU A 124 -7.15 0.22 5.90
C LEU A 124 -7.72 0.23 7.30
N VAL A 125 -6.89 0.54 8.26
CA VAL A 125 -7.30 0.85 9.62
C VAL A 125 -7.11 2.35 9.83
N ASP A 126 -8.19 2.99 10.25
CA ASP A 126 -8.18 4.35 10.76
C ASP A 126 -8.36 4.27 12.27
N THR A 127 -7.84 5.24 13.03
CA THR A 127 -7.86 5.46 14.50
C THR A 127 -8.78 4.58 15.37
N ASN A 128 -10.01 4.26 14.95
CA ASN A 128 -10.86 3.24 15.60
C ASN A 128 -11.78 2.47 14.63
N THR A 129 -11.51 2.45 13.32
CA THR A 129 -12.33 1.78 12.31
C THR A 129 -11.50 0.88 11.42
N PHE A 130 -11.85 -0.39 11.38
CA PHE A 130 -11.35 -1.32 10.37
C PHE A 130 -12.16 -1.17 9.09
N ALA A 131 -11.53 -0.67 8.02
CA ALA A 131 -12.12 -0.45 6.71
C ALA A 131 -11.53 -1.42 5.69
N HIS A 132 -12.36 -2.34 5.22
CA HIS A 132 -11.97 -3.33 4.24
C HIS A 132 -12.20 -2.81 2.81
N HIS A 133 -11.11 -2.68 2.04
CA HIS A 133 -11.11 -2.23 0.65
C HIS A 133 -10.76 -3.37 -0.31
N ASP A 134 -11.76 -3.81 -1.08
CA ASP A 134 -11.66 -4.94 -2.01
C ASP A 134 -11.76 -4.44 -3.45
N SER A 135 -10.65 -4.46 -4.19
CA SER A 135 -10.64 -4.07 -5.61
C SER A 135 -11.23 -5.15 -6.52
N MET A 136 -11.51 -6.35 -5.99
CA MET A 136 -12.11 -7.47 -6.72
C MET A 136 -13.19 -8.15 -5.85
N GLU A 137 -14.39 -7.58 -5.91
CA GLU A 137 -15.51 -7.87 -5.01
C GLU A 137 -15.77 -9.36 -4.70
N GLY A 138 -15.85 -9.66 -3.39
CA GLY A 138 -16.53 -10.85 -2.87
C GLY A 138 -15.65 -12.07 -2.63
N VAL A 139 -14.35 -11.96 -2.90
CA VAL A 139 -13.44 -13.11 -2.88
C VAL A 139 -12.77 -13.31 -1.52
N ASN A 140 -12.67 -12.26 -0.68
CA ASN A 140 -11.66 -12.27 0.38
C ASN A 140 -12.06 -11.78 1.77
N ASN A 141 -13.36 -11.67 2.05
CA ASN A 141 -13.85 -11.27 3.37
C ASN A 141 -13.26 -12.14 4.51
N PHE A 142 -13.04 -13.43 4.26
CA PHE A 142 -12.42 -14.33 5.24
C PHE A 142 -11.01 -13.87 5.66
N HIS A 143 -10.16 -13.51 4.69
CA HIS A 143 -8.79 -13.11 4.98
C HIS A 143 -8.72 -11.75 5.68
N ALA A 144 -9.59 -10.82 5.29
CA ALA A 144 -9.71 -9.53 5.99
C ALA A 144 -10.15 -9.71 7.45
N MET A 145 -11.16 -10.56 7.69
CA MET A 145 -11.62 -10.86 9.04
C MET A 145 -10.56 -11.58 9.87
N LYS A 146 -9.77 -12.47 9.26
CA LYS A 146 -8.66 -13.15 9.93
C LYS A 146 -7.62 -12.15 10.44
N LEU A 147 -7.22 -11.19 9.59
CA LEU A 147 -6.28 -10.14 10.00
C LEU A 147 -6.89 -9.25 11.09
N TYR A 148 -8.13 -8.79 10.92
CA TYR A 148 -8.84 -8.00 11.93
C TYR A 148 -8.79 -8.66 13.32
N GLU A 149 -9.17 -9.94 13.40
CA GLU A 149 -9.17 -10.69 14.66
C GLU A 149 -7.78 -10.76 15.30
N ALA A 150 -6.73 -10.82 14.49
CA ALA A 150 -5.34 -10.88 14.95
C ALA A 150 -4.81 -9.53 15.46
N VAL A 151 -5.21 -8.41 14.84
CA VAL A 151 -4.66 -7.09 15.18
C VAL A 151 -5.52 -6.28 16.14
N LYS A 152 -6.83 -6.52 16.23
CA LYS A 152 -7.77 -5.67 16.98
C LYS A 152 -7.40 -5.45 18.45
N GLY A 153 -6.74 -6.41 19.09
CA GLY A 153 -6.27 -6.30 20.48
C GLY A 153 -5.06 -5.38 20.68
N PHE A 154 -4.40 -4.98 19.60
CA PHE A 154 -3.23 -4.10 19.59
C PHE A 154 -3.54 -2.69 19.06
N MET A 155 -4.79 -2.44 18.66
CA MET A 155 -5.22 -1.21 17.99
C MET A 155 -6.23 -0.43 18.84
N GLY A 156 -6.34 0.88 18.60
CA GLY A 156 -7.22 1.79 19.34
C GLY A 156 -6.59 2.35 20.62
N SER A 157 -7.31 3.26 21.27
CA SER A 157 -6.85 4.00 22.46
C SER A 157 -6.57 3.12 23.68
N ASP A 158 -7.18 1.94 23.74
CA ASP A 158 -7.19 1.07 24.94
C ASP A 158 -6.19 -0.10 24.82
N ALA A 159 -5.35 -0.12 23.79
CA ALA A 159 -4.43 -1.20 23.46
C ALA A 159 -3.39 -1.52 24.56
N GLU A 160 -3.25 -0.68 25.59
CA GLU A 160 -2.29 -0.87 26.68
C GLU A 160 -2.81 -1.63 27.92
N ALA A 161 -4.07 -2.06 27.97
CA ALA A 161 -4.62 -2.70 29.18
C ALA A 161 -4.66 -4.24 29.09
N SER A 162 -3.49 -4.90 29.03
CA SER A 162 -3.22 -6.27 29.53
C SER A 162 -4.25 -7.41 29.32
N SER A 163 -5.16 -7.28 28.37
CA SER A 163 -6.35 -8.12 28.29
C SER A 163 -6.78 -8.21 26.83
N LEU A 164 -6.17 -9.14 26.10
CA LEU A 164 -6.69 -9.64 24.82
C LEU A 164 -8.09 -10.28 24.96
N THR A 165 -8.63 -10.35 26.18
CA THR A 165 -9.97 -10.79 26.52
C THR A 165 -10.97 -9.64 26.68
N SER A 166 -10.52 -8.39 26.63
CA SER A 166 -11.39 -7.21 26.60
C SER A 166 -11.73 -6.85 25.16
N SER A 167 -13.02 -6.76 24.86
CA SER A 167 -13.56 -6.33 23.56
C SER A 167 -12.89 -5.03 23.11
N SER A 168 -11.97 -5.09 22.14
CA SER A 168 -11.39 -3.90 21.54
C SER A 168 -12.50 -2.99 21.02
N SER A 169 -12.42 -1.69 21.27
CA SER A 169 -13.37 -0.67 20.82
C SER A 169 -13.32 -0.39 19.30
N MET A 170 -12.49 -1.13 18.56
CA MET A 170 -12.35 -1.01 17.12
C MET A 170 -13.67 -1.37 16.42
N ASN A 171 -14.25 -0.40 15.72
CA ASN A 171 -15.44 -0.61 14.92
C ASN A 171 -15.09 -1.35 13.63
N LEU A 172 -15.82 -2.43 13.33
CA LEU A 172 -15.67 -3.16 12.09
C LEU A 172 -16.58 -2.57 11.00
N SER A 173 -15.98 -1.88 10.03
CA SER A 173 -16.65 -1.54 8.77
C SER A 173 -16.39 -2.65 7.74
N LYS A 174 -17.32 -3.61 7.66
CA LYS A 174 -17.13 -4.86 6.89
C LYS A 174 -16.83 -4.66 5.40
N LYS A 175 -17.27 -3.56 4.80
CA LYS A 175 -17.08 -3.28 3.37
C LYS A 175 -17.13 -1.79 3.09
N CYS A 176 -16.07 -1.29 2.49
CA CYS A 176 -16.01 0.09 2.02
C CYS A 176 -16.21 0.15 0.50
N HIS A 177 -16.80 1.24 0.04
CA HIS A 177 -16.81 1.53 -1.39
C HIS A 177 -15.36 1.64 -1.86
N THR A 178 -15.01 0.82 -2.86
CA THR A 178 -13.63 0.63 -3.34
C THR A 178 -13.65 0.62 -4.85
N LEU A 179 -12.67 1.26 -5.47
CA LEU A 179 -12.50 1.23 -6.92
C LEU A 179 -12.27 -0.21 -7.36
N GLN A 180 -13.06 -0.66 -8.33
CA GLN A 180 -12.90 -2.00 -8.87
C GLN A 180 -11.87 -1.98 -9.98
N GLN A 181 -10.94 -2.93 -9.93
CA GLN A 181 -9.97 -3.14 -11.00
C GLN A 181 -10.66 -3.68 -12.25
N MET A 182 -10.12 -3.37 -13.44
CA MET A 182 -10.69 -3.86 -14.70
C MET A 182 -10.04 -5.18 -15.19
N ASN A 183 -9.04 -5.68 -14.47
CA ASN A 183 -8.32 -6.92 -14.81
C ASN A 183 -8.13 -7.83 -13.59
N GLY A 184 -7.41 -8.94 -13.73
CA GLY A 184 -7.24 -9.92 -12.65
C GLY A 184 -6.01 -9.71 -11.75
N TYR A 185 -5.09 -8.80 -12.10
CA TYR A 185 -3.72 -8.83 -11.57
C TYR A 185 -3.21 -7.49 -10.98
N ASP A 186 -3.98 -6.40 -11.14
CA ASP A 186 -3.57 -5.06 -10.68
C ASP A 186 -4.03 -4.68 -9.28
N CYS A 187 -4.56 -5.63 -8.50
CA CYS A 187 -5.00 -5.38 -7.12
C CYS A 187 -3.95 -4.68 -6.25
N GLY A 188 -2.67 -5.00 -6.43
CA GLY A 188 -1.55 -4.37 -5.71
C GLY A 188 -1.39 -2.85 -5.98
N LEU A 189 -1.82 -2.36 -7.14
CA LEU A 189 -1.80 -0.93 -7.48
C LEU A 189 -2.93 -0.15 -6.81
N TYR A 190 -4.11 -0.77 -6.67
CA TYR A 190 -5.28 -0.13 -6.07
C TYR A 190 -5.11 0.16 -4.57
N ILE A 191 -4.22 -0.58 -3.91
CA ILE A 191 -3.75 -0.31 -2.55
C ILE A 191 -3.16 1.11 -2.47
N SER A 192 -2.32 1.45 -3.44
CA SER A 192 -1.61 2.72 -3.53
C SER A 192 -2.54 3.88 -3.81
N ILE A 193 -3.52 3.69 -4.69
CA ILE A 193 -4.54 4.70 -5.00
C ILE A 193 -5.36 5.02 -3.75
N THR A 194 -5.88 3.98 -3.10
CA THR A 194 -6.76 4.10 -1.94
C THR A 194 -6.03 4.82 -0.81
N PHE A 195 -4.78 4.44 -0.54
CA PHE A 195 -3.95 5.09 0.46
C PHE A 195 -3.67 6.57 0.13
N ALA A 196 -3.15 6.86 -1.08
CA ALA A 196 -2.79 8.22 -1.47
C ALA A 196 -4.00 9.16 -1.45
N SER A 197 -5.16 8.63 -1.82
CA SER A 197 -6.40 9.40 -1.88
C SER A 197 -6.98 9.67 -0.50
N LYS A 198 -6.96 8.68 0.41
CA LYS A 198 -7.38 8.89 1.80
C LYS A 198 -6.42 9.79 2.57
N TYR A 199 -5.11 9.66 2.35
CA TYR A 199 -4.14 10.51 3.04
C TYR A 199 -4.24 11.99 2.59
N LYS A 200 -4.51 12.25 1.30
CA LYS A 200 -4.68 13.62 0.78
C LYS A 200 -6.07 14.19 1.02
N GLY A 201 -7.09 13.36 0.92
CA GLY A 201 -8.48 13.72 1.18
C GLY A 201 -8.73 13.78 2.67
N LYS A 202 -8.52 14.94 3.30
CA LYS A 202 -9.04 15.23 4.66
C LYS A 202 -10.57 15.29 4.74
N ASP A 203 -11.26 14.80 3.71
CA ASP A 203 -12.71 14.91 3.52
C ASP A 203 -13.24 13.54 3.07
N ASP A 204 -14.45 13.20 3.53
CA ASP A 204 -15.13 11.92 3.29
C ASP A 204 -15.41 11.68 1.79
N ASN A 205 -15.31 12.71 0.96
CA ASN A 205 -15.54 12.68 -0.49
C ASN A 205 -14.33 12.27 -1.34
N TRP A 206 -13.23 11.83 -0.74
CA TRP A 206 -12.04 11.40 -1.50
C TRP A 206 -12.38 10.34 -2.55
N PHE A 207 -13.32 9.46 -2.26
CA PHE A 207 -13.69 8.36 -3.14
C PHE A 207 -14.27 8.86 -4.47
N SER A 208 -15.26 9.75 -4.42
CA SER A 208 -15.89 10.32 -5.63
C SER A 208 -14.90 11.11 -6.48
N ALA A 209 -13.94 11.80 -5.84
CA ALA A 209 -12.91 12.52 -6.56
C ALA A 209 -11.99 11.59 -7.38
N VAL A 210 -11.73 10.38 -6.89
CA VAL A 210 -10.92 9.40 -7.62
C VAL A 210 -11.73 8.69 -8.69
N GLU A 211 -12.98 8.32 -8.38
CA GLU A 211 -13.88 7.60 -9.30
C GLU A 211 -14.12 8.37 -10.61
N GLU A 212 -14.25 9.70 -10.55
CA GLU A 212 -14.37 10.56 -11.74
C GLU A 212 -13.15 10.50 -12.69
N HIS A 213 -12.00 10.03 -12.20
CA HIS A 213 -10.73 10.02 -12.93
C HIS A 213 -10.21 8.61 -13.22
N VAL A 214 -10.99 7.56 -12.90
CA VAL A 214 -10.66 6.19 -13.28
C VAL A 214 -11.06 5.97 -14.74
N ASP A 215 -10.07 5.71 -15.59
CA ASP A 215 -10.24 5.34 -16.98
C ASP A 215 -9.54 4.01 -17.30
N ALA A 216 -9.80 3.46 -18.50
CA ALA A 216 -9.25 2.19 -19.00
C ALA A 216 -7.71 2.10 -19.00
N SER A 217 -7.00 3.21 -18.78
CA SER A 217 -5.54 3.29 -18.80
C SER A 217 -4.92 3.56 -17.42
N LEU A 218 -5.72 3.64 -16.36
CA LEU A 218 -5.25 3.95 -15.01
C LEU A 218 -4.17 2.97 -14.55
N GLU A 219 -4.41 1.66 -14.67
CA GLU A 219 -3.48 0.65 -14.18
C GLU A 219 -2.15 0.70 -14.95
N MET A 220 -2.21 0.86 -16.27
CA MET A 220 -1.01 1.02 -17.11
C MET A 220 -0.22 2.29 -16.76
N LYS A 221 -0.91 3.41 -16.51
CA LYS A 221 -0.27 4.66 -16.07
C LYS A 221 0.47 4.44 -14.75
N MET A 222 -0.16 3.77 -13.79
CA MET A 222 0.44 3.49 -12.49
C MET A 222 1.66 2.56 -12.57
N ARG A 223 1.60 1.48 -13.36
CA ARG A 223 2.77 0.61 -13.59
C ARG A 223 3.95 1.41 -14.12
N ASN A 224 3.70 2.26 -15.12
CA ASN A 224 4.72 3.13 -15.70
C ASN A 224 5.26 4.16 -14.70
N GLU A 225 4.44 4.64 -13.77
CA GLU A 225 4.88 5.55 -12.71
C GLU A 225 5.80 4.85 -11.71
N VAL A 226 5.50 3.61 -11.29
CA VAL A 226 6.39 2.82 -10.43
C VAL A 226 7.71 2.51 -11.14
N ILE A 227 7.67 2.16 -12.44
CA ILE A 227 8.88 1.95 -13.25
C ILE A 227 9.70 3.25 -13.31
N SER A 228 9.07 4.39 -13.64
CA SER A 228 9.76 5.68 -13.71
C SER A 228 10.42 6.04 -12.38
N LEU A 229 9.73 5.80 -11.26
CA LEU A 229 10.26 6.04 -9.93
C LEU A 229 11.51 5.19 -9.64
N ILE A 230 11.48 3.91 -9.99
CA ILE A 230 12.64 3.02 -9.84
C ILE A 230 13.83 3.56 -10.64
N GLU A 231 13.59 3.96 -11.89
CA GLU A 231 14.64 4.53 -12.75
C GLU A 231 15.18 5.86 -12.22
N ASP A 232 14.32 6.73 -11.70
CA ASP A 232 14.74 8.01 -11.13
C ASP A 232 15.64 7.78 -9.89
N LEU A 233 15.25 6.87 -8.98
CA LEU A 233 16.03 6.55 -7.78
C LEU A 233 17.37 5.85 -8.09
N ARG A 234 17.45 5.09 -9.19
CA ARG A 234 18.69 4.47 -9.67
C ARG A 234 19.73 5.49 -10.14
N VAL A 235 19.28 6.62 -10.68
CA VAL A 235 20.18 7.68 -11.14
C VAL A 235 20.72 8.50 -9.97
N GLU A 236 20.02 8.50 -8.82
CA GLU A 236 20.41 9.24 -7.61
C GLU A 236 21.37 8.46 -6.70
N SER A 237 21.46 7.13 -6.86
CA SER A 237 22.34 6.22 -6.09
C SER A 237 23.74 6.08 -6.69
#